data_AF-A0A831LF63-F1
#
_entry.id   AF-A0A831LF63-F1
#
_cell.length_a   1.000
_cell.length_b   1.000
_cell.length_c   1.000
_cell.angle_alpha   90.00
_cell.angle_beta   90.00
_cell.angle_gamma   90.00
#
_symmetry.space_group_name_H-M   'P 1'
#
loop_
_entity.id
_entity.type
_entity.pdbx_description
1 polymer ?
#
loop_
_entity_poly.entity_id
_entity_poly.type
_entity_poly.pdbx_seq_one_letter_code
_entity_poly.pdbx_strand_id
1 'polypeptide(L)' 'MMRIAGINIPDEKRLEIGLTEIFGIGRPLAQKILK' A
#
# COMPACT_ATOMS: atom_id res chain seq x y z
N MET A 1 -1.08 7.38 10.84
CA MET A 1 0.18 7.21 10.09
C MET A 1 0.62 5.75 10.18
N MET A 2 0.61 5.05 9.06
CA MET A 2 1.01 3.64 8.98
C MET A 2 2.34 3.51 8.25
N ARG A 3 3.25 2.66 8.75
CA ARG A 3 4.53 2.39 8.08
C ARG A 3 4.57 0.92 7.63
N ILE A 4 4.76 0.69 6.33
CA ILE A 4 4.83 -0.64 5.73
C ILE A 4 6.11 -0.74 4.90
N ALA A 5 6.91 -1.79 5.12
CA ALA A 5 8.17 -2.04 4.39
C ALA A 5 9.12 -0.82 4.35
N GLY A 6 9.10 0.02 5.39
CA GLY A 6 9.90 1.24 5.45
C GLY A 6 9.25 2.49 4.83
N ILE A 7 8.13 2.34 4.12
CA ILE A 7 7.37 3.41 3.47
C ILE A 7 6.30 3.95 4.41
N ASN A 8 6.20 5.27 4.52
CA ASN A 8 5.14 5.94 5.28
C ASN A 8 3.91 6.14 4.39
N ILE A 9 2.78 5.58 4.80
CA ILE A 9 1.49 5.72 4.11
C ILE A 9 0.69 6.80 4.86
N PRO A 10 0.39 7.94 4.22
CA PRO A 10 -0.46 8.97 4.80
C PRO A 10 -1.90 8.46 4.94
N ASP A 11 -2.58 8.84 6.04
CA ASP A 11 -3.93 8.34 6.36
C ASP A 11 -5.01 8.81 5.35
N GLU A 12 -4.74 9.92 4.67
CA GLU A 12 -5.54 10.50 3.59
C GLU A 12 -5.33 9.80 2.23
N LYS A 13 -4.30 8.96 2.10
CA LYS A 13 -4.05 8.16 0.89
C LYS A 13 -4.73 6.80 1.03
N ARG A 14 -5.44 6.38 -0.02
CA ARG A 14 -6.05 5.04 -0.08
C ARG A 14 -4.96 3.98 0.10
N LEU A 15 -5.14 3.08 1.07
CA LEU A 15 -4.16 2.05 1.43
C LEU A 15 -3.76 1.17 0.23
N GLU A 16 -4.68 0.92 -0.71
CA GLU A 16 -4.43 0.20 -1.97
C GLU A 16 -3.32 0.87 -2.80
N ILE A 17 -3.33 2.20 -2.88
CA ILE A 17 -2.31 2.96 -3.63
C ILE A 17 -1.00 3.01 -2.84
N GLY A 18 -1.06 3.12 -1.51
CA GLY A 18 0.12 3.05 -0.66
C GLY A 18 0.87 1.73 -0.81
N LEU A 19 0.15 0.61 -0.93
CA LEU A 19 0.75 -0.70 -1.18
C LEU A 19 1.44 -0.78 -2.55
N THR A 20 0.97 -0.04 -3.57
CA THR A 20 1.63 -0.04 -4.88
C THR A 20 2.96 0.70 -4.96
N GLU A 21 3.32 1.45 -3.91
CA GLU A 21 4.65 2.07 -3.79
C GLU A 21 5.73 1.04 -3.40
N ILE A 22 5.32 -0.16 -2.95
CA ILE A 22 6.22 -1.24 -2.59
C ILE A 22 6.62 -1.99 -3.87
N PHE A 23 7.93 -2.11 -4.11
CA PHE A 23 8.47 -2.82 -5.26
C PHE A 23 7.89 -4.25 -5.35
N GLY A 24 7.29 -4.58 -6.50
CA GLY A 24 6.66 -5.88 -6.74
C GLY A 24 5.18 -5.96 -6.35
N ILE A 25 4.59 -4.92 -5.73
CA ILE A 25 3.16 -4.89 -5.41
C ILE A 25 2.42 -4.04 -6.44
N GLY A 26 1.72 -4.68 -7.37
CA GLY A 26 0.78 -4.02 -8.29
C GLY A 26 -0.63 -3.89 -7.69
N ARG A 27 -1.50 -3.11 -8.34
CA ARG A 27 -2.91 -2.92 -7.91
C ARG A 27 -3.67 -4.25 -7.67
N PRO A 28 -3.52 -5.29 -8.52
CA PRO A 28 -4.21 -6.57 -8.28
C PRO A 28 -3.74 -7.27 -7.00
N LEU A 29 -2.45 -7.14 -6.65
CA LEU A 29 -1.90 -7.73 -5.43
C LEU A 29 -2.29 -6.90 -4.21
N ALA A 30 -2.27 -5.57 -4.32
CA ALA A 30 -2.77 -4.67 -3.28
C ALA A 30 -4.23 -4.97 -2.91
N GLN A 31 -5.10 -5.19 -3.91
CA GLN A 31 -6.50 -5.58 -3.67
C GLN A 31 -6.66 -6.93 -2.99
N LYS A 32 -5.80 -7.90 -3.32
CA LYS A 32 -5.78 -9.21 -2.64
C LYS A 32 -5.30 -9.11 -1.19
N ILE A 33 -4.35 -8.23 -0.90
CA ILE A 33 -3.83 -7.99 0.46
C ILE A 33 -4.87 -7.29 1.34
N LEU A 34 -5.70 -6.43 0.75
CA LEU A 34 -6.72 -5.65 1.47
C LEU A 34 -8.08 -6.33 1.60
N LYS A 35 -8.25 -7.51 1.00
CA LYS A 35 -9.46 -8.31 1.11
C LYS A 35 -9.40 -9.22 2.32
#